data_AF-A0AAV2IRL3-F1
#
_entry.id   AF-A0AAV2IRL3-F1
#
_cell.length_a   1.000
_cell.length_b   1.000
_cell.length_c   1.000
_cell.angle_alpha   90.00
_cell.angle_beta   90.00
_cell.angle_gamma   90.00
#
_symmetry.space_group_name_H-M   'P 1'
#
loop_
_entity.id
_entity.type
_entity.pdbx_description
1 polymer ?
#
loop_
_entity_poly.entity_id
_entity_poly.type
_entity_poly.pdbx_seq_one_letter_code
_entity_poly.pdbx_strand_id
1 'polypeptide(L)'
;SLDDELIKQYRRDRVIGKDDYILICTHEPLELGIVLDSSVSIRDPDFKACKEFLQNYLQQFDIGSGPRSVRVSLITYGRGTYKQDAFNLTTYSSKDDVINAIGRVPHRKGDYTDTGLGIRYMDEVQLADGVVRPGVVKVGLVITDGESQEPEKTRSAAQAARADGIVTFAVGVGKSVKDTELQAIAGDSKRVVKVGNYDELNTITESLAQMTCIKQEEPTTQLPADQPCGALHPSDIYFVFSPASLGTEATSWATSFISVTIGSSEMEVGFRYGVVSGSCPDDAGFDLDDYDNVNDIRRRLSSYTERKVPSLLKRLSQDGYTRARGARDGAKRVAVLFATNGKERLDEHVRSLVAQNVTVYLADPLNSGLVVAGASTLSGRLPGYQADDFI
;
A
#
# COMPACT_ATOMS: atom_id res chain seq x y z
N SER A 1 -11.30 30.77 -8.71
CA SER A 1 -12.41 31.04 -9.64
C SER A 1 -13.70 30.64 -8.95
N LEU A 2 -14.86 30.88 -9.56
CA LEU A 2 -16.18 30.43 -9.07
C LEU A 2 -16.28 28.89 -8.86
N ASP A 3 -15.25 28.11 -9.19
CA ASP A 3 -15.21 26.65 -9.07
C ASP A 3 -14.85 26.14 -7.66
N ASP A 4 -13.97 26.84 -6.92
CA ASP A 4 -13.50 26.35 -5.61
C ASP A 4 -14.55 26.50 -4.49
N GLU A 5 -15.41 27.51 -4.59
CA GLU A 5 -16.55 27.67 -3.68
C GLU A 5 -17.68 26.69 -4.02
N LEU A 6 -17.89 26.37 -5.31
CA LEU A 6 -18.87 25.36 -5.72
C LEU A 6 -18.47 23.96 -5.23
N ILE A 7 -17.17 23.62 -5.28
CA ILE A 7 -16.63 22.34 -4.78
C ILE A 7 -16.72 22.26 -3.24
N LYS A 8 -16.48 23.36 -2.53
CA LYS A 8 -16.64 23.42 -1.06
C LYS A 8 -18.11 23.36 -0.63
N GLN A 9 -19.02 23.95 -1.40
CA GLN A 9 -20.46 23.85 -1.19
C GLN A 9 -20.98 22.44 -1.52
N TYR A 10 -20.45 21.81 -2.57
CA TYR A 10 -20.75 20.41 -2.92
C TYR A 10 -20.35 19.42 -1.83
N ARG A 11 -19.29 19.68 -1.07
CA ARG A 11 -18.83 18.82 0.04
C ARG A 11 -19.62 19.00 1.35
N ARG A 12 -20.35 20.12 1.53
CA ARG A 12 -21.08 20.39 2.78
C ARG A 12 -22.53 19.89 2.79
N ASP A 13 -23.17 19.75 1.63
CA ASP A 13 -24.63 19.53 1.55
C ASP A 13 -25.06 18.05 1.37
N ARG A 14 -24.21 17.06 1.69
CA ARG A 14 -24.64 15.64 1.72
C ARG A 14 -24.36 14.98 3.06
N VAL A 15 -25.17 15.38 4.04
CA VAL A 15 -25.51 14.55 5.20
C VAL A 15 -26.96 14.10 5.01
N ILE A 16 -27.13 12.79 4.81
CA ILE A 16 -28.37 11.98 4.93
C ILE A 16 -29.45 12.25 3.86
N GLY A 17 -29.44 11.43 2.81
CA GLY A 17 -30.53 11.30 1.84
C GLY A 17 -30.31 10.12 0.90
N LYS A 18 -31.33 9.27 0.78
CA LYS A 18 -31.40 8.04 -0.02
C LYS A 18 -31.07 8.26 -1.51
N ASP A 19 -30.37 7.29 -2.09
CA ASP A 19 -30.16 7.03 -3.52
C ASP A 19 -29.18 7.96 -4.29
N ASP A 20 -28.31 7.36 -5.10
CA ASP A 20 -27.20 7.90 -5.91
C ASP A 20 -25.91 8.31 -5.17
N TYR A 21 -25.05 7.32 -4.91
CA TYR A 21 -23.64 7.52 -4.55
C TYR A 21 -22.74 7.24 -5.76
N ILE A 22 -21.97 8.24 -6.21
CA ILE A 22 -20.73 7.99 -6.96
C ILE A 22 -19.80 7.31 -5.97
N LEU A 23 -19.44 6.06 -6.21
CA LEU A 23 -18.46 5.37 -5.40
C LEU A 23 -17.08 5.94 -5.74
N ILE A 24 -16.54 6.77 -4.85
CA ILE A 24 -15.14 7.17 -4.92
C ILE A 24 -14.38 6.33 -3.91
N CYS A 25 -13.42 5.53 -4.39
CA CYS A 25 -12.48 4.82 -3.52
C CYS A 25 -11.49 5.79 -2.88
N THR A 26 -11.92 6.51 -1.85
CA THR A 26 -11.15 7.58 -1.19
C THR A 26 -10.39 7.16 0.05
N HIS A 27 -10.64 5.96 0.59
CA HIS A 27 -10.28 5.67 1.98
C HIS A 27 -8.94 4.95 2.16
N GLU A 28 -8.46 4.14 1.21
CA GLU A 28 -7.18 3.44 1.34
C GLU A 28 -6.40 3.44 0.02
N PRO A 29 -5.06 3.61 0.06
CA PRO A 29 -4.23 3.40 -1.12
C PRO A 29 -4.45 1.98 -1.66
N LEU A 30 -4.37 1.85 -2.98
CA LEU A 30 -4.53 0.58 -3.69
C LEU A 30 -3.50 0.47 -4.80
N GLU A 31 -2.91 -0.72 -4.95
CA GLU A 31 -2.10 -1.10 -6.11
C GLU A 31 -2.91 -2.05 -6.99
N LEU A 32 -3.35 -1.55 -8.14
CA LEU A 32 -4.22 -2.28 -9.07
C LEU A 32 -3.42 -2.77 -10.28
N GLY A 33 -3.30 -4.08 -10.43
CA GLY A 33 -2.79 -4.73 -11.64
C GLY A 33 -3.91 -5.22 -12.54
N ILE A 34 -3.93 -4.78 -13.80
CA ILE A 34 -4.93 -5.19 -14.79
C ILE A 34 -4.28 -6.16 -15.79
N VAL A 35 -4.86 -7.35 -15.93
CA VAL A 35 -4.46 -8.38 -16.90
C VAL A 35 -5.56 -8.50 -17.94
N LEU A 36 -5.29 -8.02 -19.16
CA LEU A 36 -6.28 -7.91 -20.23
C LEU A 36 -5.98 -8.90 -21.36
N ASP A 37 -6.96 -9.76 -21.65
CA ASP A 37 -6.90 -10.69 -22.77
C ASP A 37 -6.87 -9.93 -24.11
N SER A 38 -5.90 -10.26 -24.95
CA SER A 38 -5.69 -9.70 -26.28
C SER A 38 -5.53 -10.82 -27.31
N SER A 39 -6.16 -11.97 -27.07
CA SER A 39 -6.22 -13.11 -27.99
C SER A 39 -7.12 -12.85 -29.20
N VAL A 40 -6.92 -13.65 -30.26
CA VAL A 40 -7.61 -13.52 -31.54
C VAL A 40 -9.09 -13.90 -31.50
N SER A 41 -9.56 -14.57 -30.43
CA SER A 41 -10.97 -14.87 -30.22
C SER A 41 -11.80 -13.61 -29.96
N ILE A 42 -11.16 -12.57 -29.41
CA ILE A 42 -11.76 -11.26 -29.18
C ILE A 42 -11.76 -10.47 -30.49
N ARG A 43 -12.90 -9.87 -30.87
CA ARG A 43 -12.95 -9.01 -32.07
C ARG A 43 -12.46 -7.60 -31.75
N ASP A 44 -12.02 -6.85 -32.76
CA ASP A 44 -11.56 -5.46 -32.53
C ASP A 44 -12.61 -4.55 -31.85
N PRO A 45 -13.92 -4.61 -32.21
CA PRO A 45 -14.95 -3.85 -31.49
C PRO A 45 -15.09 -4.28 -30.02
N ASP A 46 -14.97 -5.58 -29.75
CA ASP A 46 -15.08 -6.16 -28.41
C ASP A 46 -13.89 -5.75 -27.53
N PHE A 47 -12.68 -5.78 -28.09
CA PHE A 47 -11.49 -5.28 -27.41
C PHE A 47 -11.57 -3.76 -27.15
N LYS A 48 -12.16 -3.00 -28.08
CA LYS A 48 -12.44 -1.56 -27.86
C LYS A 48 -13.42 -1.36 -26.70
N ALA A 49 -14.49 -2.13 -26.64
CA ALA A 49 -15.45 -2.09 -25.53
C ALA A 49 -14.79 -2.44 -24.19
N CYS A 50 -13.88 -3.42 -24.14
CA CYS A 50 -13.05 -3.69 -22.95
C CYS A 50 -12.24 -2.47 -22.50
N LYS A 51 -11.60 -1.76 -23.43
CA LYS A 51 -10.84 -0.55 -23.10
C LYS A 51 -11.73 0.55 -22.58
N GLU A 52 -12.88 0.79 -23.21
CA GLU A 52 -13.85 1.79 -22.78
C GLU A 52 -14.42 1.47 -21.40
N PHE A 53 -14.73 0.20 -21.14
CA PHE A 53 -15.11 -0.28 -19.81
C PHE A 53 -14.02 0.00 -18.77
N LEU A 54 -12.76 -0.34 -19.05
CA LEU A 54 -11.65 -0.07 -18.12
C LEU A 54 -11.48 1.42 -17.86
N GLN A 55 -11.64 2.28 -18.88
CA GLN A 55 -11.62 3.73 -18.70
C GLN A 55 -12.73 4.19 -17.75
N ASN A 56 -13.97 3.71 -17.94
CA ASN A 56 -15.12 4.04 -17.08
C ASN A 56 -14.96 3.50 -15.65
N TYR A 57 -14.43 2.29 -15.51
CA TYR A 57 -14.12 1.68 -14.22
C TYR A 57 -13.07 2.48 -13.47
N LEU A 58 -12.00 2.91 -14.14
CA LEU A 58 -10.95 3.72 -13.51
C LEU A 58 -11.38 5.15 -13.16
N GLN A 59 -12.44 5.68 -13.77
CA GLN A 59 -13.01 6.97 -13.36
C GLN A 59 -13.45 6.97 -11.88
N GLN A 60 -13.85 5.81 -11.35
CA GLN A 60 -14.34 5.63 -9.97
C GLN A 60 -13.23 5.71 -8.90
N PHE A 61 -11.95 5.69 -9.30
CA PHE A 61 -10.82 5.67 -8.36
C PHE A 61 -10.12 7.02 -8.31
N ASP A 62 -9.56 7.38 -7.15
CA ASP A 62 -8.65 8.54 -7.07
C ASP A 62 -7.23 8.10 -7.49
N ILE A 63 -6.88 8.27 -8.77
CA ILE A 63 -5.62 7.80 -9.35
C ILE A 63 -4.58 8.92 -9.39
N GLY A 64 -3.39 8.62 -8.88
CA GLY A 64 -2.29 9.55 -8.85
C GLY A 64 -1.04 8.98 -8.17
N SER A 65 -0.02 9.82 -8.01
CA SER A 65 1.24 9.45 -7.35
C SER A 65 1.24 9.71 -5.82
N GLY A 66 0.15 10.23 -5.26
CA GLY A 66 0.07 10.57 -3.84
C GLY A 66 0.01 9.33 -2.94
N PRO A 67 0.37 9.46 -1.65
CA PRO A 67 0.48 8.34 -0.71
C PRO A 67 -0.86 7.62 -0.45
N ARG A 68 -2.00 8.30 -0.68
CA ARG A 68 -3.36 7.73 -0.57
C ARG A 68 -4.02 7.42 -1.92
N SER A 69 -3.37 7.74 -3.03
CA SER A 69 -3.93 7.53 -4.36
C SER A 69 -3.86 6.06 -4.77
N VAL A 70 -4.73 5.66 -5.69
CA VAL A 70 -4.65 4.39 -6.42
C VAL A 70 -3.58 4.49 -7.50
N ARG A 71 -2.74 3.46 -7.61
CA ARG A 71 -1.78 3.30 -8.71
C ARG A 71 -2.19 2.11 -9.55
N VAL A 72 -2.06 2.26 -10.87
CA VAL A 72 -2.58 1.28 -11.83
C VAL A 72 -1.47 0.80 -12.74
N SER A 73 -1.43 -0.50 -12.98
CA SER A 73 -0.60 -1.14 -13.99
C SER A 73 -1.48 -1.96 -14.93
N LEU A 74 -1.01 -2.16 -16.16
CA LEU A 74 -1.71 -2.97 -17.14
C LEU A 74 -0.71 -3.84 -17.91
N ILE A 75 -1.10 -5.09 -18.14
CA ILE A 75 -0.46 -6.00 -19.08
C ILE A 75 -1.51 -6.67 -19.96
N THR A 76 -1.23 -6.76 -21.26
CA THR A 76 -2.02 -7.60 -22.18
C THR A 76 -1.32 -8.92 -22.46
N TYR A 77 -2.12 -9.96 -22.72
CA TYR A 77 -1.61 -11.29 -23.00
C TYR A 77 -2.34 -11.98 -24.16
N GLY A 78 -1.73 -13.06 -24.64
CA GLY A 78 -2.24 -13.98 -25.66
C GLY A 78 -1.34 -15.22 -25.65
N ARG A 79 -0.59 -15.46 -26.74
CA ARG A 79 0.51 -16.45 -26.76
C ARG A 79 1.65 -16.10 -25.80
N GLY A 80 1.81 -14.83 -25.49
CA GLY A 80 2.80 -14.31 -24.56
C GLY A 80 2.30 -13.01 -23.93
N THR A 81 3.15 -12.38 -23.12
CA THR A 81 2.88 -11.04 -22.59
C THR A 81 3.41 -9.96 -23.52
N TYR A 82 2.58 -8.96 -23.82
CA TYR A 82 2.91 -7.88 -24.75
C TYR A 82 3.49 -6.67 -24.01
N LYS A 83 4.69 -6.85 -23.45
CA LYS A 83 5.34 -5.89 -22.54
C LYS A 83 5.56 -4.49 -23.15
N GLN A 84 5.69 -4.41 -24.47
CA GLN A 84 5.85 -3.14 -25.18
C GLN A 84 4.62 -2.22 -25.10
N ASP A 85 3.45 -2.77 -24.77
CA ASP A 85 2.18 -2.04 -24.62
C ASP A 85 1.75 -1.91 -23.16
N ALA A 86 2.55 -2.48 -22.24
CA ALA A 86 2.28 -2.49 -20.82
C ALA A 86 2.73 -1.17 -20.17
N PHE A 87 2.15 -0.88 -19.01
CA PHE A 87 2.64 0.17 -18.13
C PHE A 87 2.56 -0.29 -16.67
N ASN A 88 3.47 0.22 -15.85
CA ASN A 88 3.61 -0.15 -14.45
C ASN A 88 2.97 0.89 -13.53
N LEU A 89 2.88 0.56 -12.23
CA LEU A 89 2.24 1.39 -11.20
C LEU A 89 2.77 2.84 -11.13
N THR A 90 4.02 3.06 -11.55
CA THR A 90 4.72 4.35 -11.50
C THR A 90 4.93 4.98 -12.88
N THR A 91 4.38 4.39 -13.95
CA THR A 91 4.56 4.93 -15.31
C THR A 91 3.81 6.25 -15.52
N TYR A 92 2.63 6.39 -14.93
CA TYR A 92 1.79 7.58 -15.04
C TYR A 92 1.47 8.14 -13.65
N SER A 93 1.44 9.47 -13.53
CA SER A 93 1.20 10.18 -12.27
C SER A 93 -0.19 10.81 -12.17
N SER A 94 -1.00 10.74 -13.24
CA SER A 94 -2.35 11.31 -13.29
C SER A 94 -3.38 10.29 -13.79
N LYS A 95 -4.62 10.43 -13.31
CA LYS A 95 -5.78 9.66 -13.79
C LYS A 95 -5.94 9.76 -15.31
N ASP A 96 -5.86 10.97 -15.85
CA ASP A 96 -6.09 11.22 -17.28
C ASP A 96 -5.05 10.50 -18.14
N ASP A 97 -3.78 10.46 -17.71
CA ASP A 97 -2.74 9.73 -18.43
C ASP A 97 -2.97 8.22 -18.42
N VAL A 98 -3.38 7.65 -17.29
CA VAL A 98 -3.74 6.23 -17.20
C VAL A 98 -4.91 5.90 -18.13
N ILE A 99 -5.97 6.70 -18.10
CA ILE A 99 -7.16 6.51 -18.93
C ILE A 99 -6.81 6.63 -20.42
N ASN A 100 -5.99 7.62 -20.79
CA ASN A 100 -5.52 7.81 -22.15
C ASN A 100 -4.62 6.66 -22.61
N ALA A 101 -3.74 6.16 -21.74
CA ALA A 101 -2.86 5.04 -22.03
C ALA A 101 -3.66 3.76 -22.32
N ILE A 102 -4.67 3.45 -21.50
CA ILE A 102 -5.57 2.32 -21.72
C ILE A 102 -6.22 2.43 -23.10
N GLY A 103 -6.78 3.60 -23.45
CA GLY A 103 -7.41 3.82 -24.74
C GLY A 103 -6.50 3.53 -25.94
N ARG A 104 -5.18 3.71 -25.80
CA ARG A 104 -4.16 3.50 -26.85
C ARG A 104 -3.61 2.08 -26.93
N VAL A 105 -3.89 1.20 -25.97
CA VAL A 105 -3.41 -0.19 -26.00
C VAL A 105 -3.88 -0.87 -27.31
N PRO A 106 -2.97 -1.44 -28.11
CA PRO A 106 -3.32 -2.13 -29.35
C PRO A 106 -3.85 -3.53 -29.06
N HIS A 107 -4.80 -3.96 -29.87
CA HIS A 107 -5.26 -5.35 -29.87
C HIS A 107 -4.24 -6.21 -30.64
N ARG A 108 -3.51 -7.07 -29.94
CA ARG A 108 -2.40 -7.86 -30.49
C ARG A 108 -2.81 -9.18 -31.16
N LYS A 109 -4.07 -9.61 -30.99
CA LYS A 109 -4.63 -10.82 -31.62
C LYS A 109 -3.74 -12.05 -31.46
N GLY A 110 -3.37 -12.37 -30.22
CA GLY A 110 -2.61 -13.58 -29.92
C GLY A 110 -3.37 -14.81 -30.40
N ASP A 111 -2.72 -15.70 -31.16
CA ASP A 111 -3.29 -16.95 -31.67
C ASP A 111 -3.37 -18.06 -30.60
N TYR A 112 -3.19 -17.67 -29.34
CA TYR A 112 -3.25 -18.49 -28.14
C TYR A 112 -3.63 -17.55 -26.98
N THR A 113 -4.07 -18.14 -25.88
CA THR A 113 -4.68 -17.54 -24.70
C THR A 113 -4.07 -18.23 -23.48
N ASP A 114 -2.89 -17.75 -23.05
CA ASP A 114 -2.24 -18.22 -21.83
C ASP A 114 -2.41 -17.18 -20.71
N THR A 115 -3.56 -17.25 -20.04
CA THR A 115 -3.94 -16.36 -18.93
C THR A 115 -2.93 -16.43 -17.79
N GLY A 116 -2.30 -17.60 -17.58
CA GLY A 116 -1.27 -17.79 -16.56
C GLY A 116 -0.05 -16.89 -16.77
N LEU A 117 0.34 -16.60 -18.02
CA LEU A 117 1.44 -15.67 -18.30
C LEU A 117 1.13 -14.24 -17.89
N GLY A 118 -0.10 -13.77 -18.15
CA GLY A 118 -0.56 -12.45 -17.75
C GLY A 118 -0.57 -12.29 -16.23
N ILE A 119 -1.15 -13.27 -15.53
CA ILE A 119 -1.21 -13.29 -14.06
C ILE A 119 0.19 -13.32 -13.45
N ARG A 120 1.08 -14.19 -13.95
CA ARG A 120 2.46 -14.28 -13.44
C ARG A 120 3.23 -12.99 -13.64
N TYR A 121 3.05 -12.32 -14.78
CA TYR A 121 3.71 -11.03 -15.01
C TYR A 121 3.19 -9.93 -14.09
N MET A 122 1.87 -9.88 -13.87
CA MET A 122 1.27 -8.96 -12.91
C MET A 122 1.85 -9.20 -11.50
N ASP A 123 1.88 -10.45 -11.06
CA ASP A 123 2.38 -10.86 -9.74
C ASP A 123 3.88 -10.56 -9.55
N GLU A 124 4.73 -11.18 -10.37
CA GLU A 124 6.19 -11.17 -10.19
C GLU A 124 6.85 -9.84 -10.62
N VAL A 125 6.15 -8.99 -11.39
CA VAL A 125 6.74 -7.76 -11.96
C VAL A 125 5.96 -6.52 -11.56
N GLN A 126 4.64 -6.49 -11.75
CA GLN A 126 3.88 -5.26 -11.56
C GLN A 126 3.44 -5.04 -10.12
N LEU A 127 3.17 -6.10 -9.37
CA LEU A 127 2.69 -6.11 -7.98
C LEU A 127 3.67 -6.77 -7.00
N ALA A 128 4.92 -6.96 -7.43
CA ALA A 128 5.98 -7.50 -6.57
C ALA A 128 6.24 -6.58 -5.36
N ASP A 129 6.62 -7.16 -4.23
CA ASP A 129 6.81 -6.43 -2.95
C ASP A 129 7.84 -5.28 -3.02
N GLY A 130 8.78 -5.32 -3.98
CA GLY A 130 9.72 -4.23 -4.24
C GLY A 130 9.19 -3.09 -5.12
N VAL A 131 7.98 -3.23 -5.66
CA VAL A 131 7.33 -2.27 -6.58
C VAL A 131 6.11 -1.61 -5.93
N VAL A 132 5.35 -2.38 -5.14
CA VAL A 132 4.19 -1.88 -4.40
C VAL A 132 4.60 -1.02 -3.20
N ARG A 133 3.71 -0.12 -2.78
CA ARG A 133 3.89 0.57 -1.51
C ARG A 133 3.67 -0.43 -0.35
N PRO A 134 4.46 -0.38 0.73
CA PRO A 134 4.31 -1.31 1.83
C PRO A 134 2.98 -1.17 2.55
N GLY A 135 2.41 -2.30 2.96
CA GLY A 135 1.12 -2.36 3.65
C GLY A 135 -0.08 -2.00 2.77
N VAL A 136 0.14 -1.61 1.51
CA VAL A 136 -0.94 -1.27 0.58
C VAL A 136 -1.55 -2.54 0.02
N VAL A 137 -2.87 -2.52 -0.13
CA VAL A 137 -3.62 -3.59 -0.74
C VAL A 137 -3.16 -3.81 -2.19
N LYS A 138 -2.91 -5.07 -2.55
CA LYS A 138 -2.66 -5.50 -3.92
C LYS A 138 -3.95 -6.10 -4.51
N VAL A 139 -4.48 -5.53 -5.58
CA VAL A 139 -5.61 -6.09 -6.33
C VAL A 139 -5.19 -6.46 -7.74
N GLY A 140 -5.51 -7.68 -8.16
CA GLY A 140 -5.35 -8.13 -9.53
C GLY A 140 -6.69 -8.26 -10.21
N LEU A 141 -6.91 -7.56 -11.32
CA LEU A 141 -8.12 -7.64 -12.14
C LEU A 141 -7.81 -8.34 -13.45
N VAL A 142 -8.35 -9.55 -13.65
CA VAL A 142 -8.18 -10.35 -14.87
C VAL A 142 -9.45 -10.27 -15.70
N ILE A 143 -9.35 -9.84 -16.97
CA ILE A 143 -10.47 -9.79 -17.93
C ILE A 143 -10.16 -10.74 -19.09
N THR A 144 -11.04 -11.72 -19.32
CA THR A 144 -10.87 -12.76 -20.34
C THR A 144 -12.21 -13.24 -20.92
N ASP A 145 -12.21 -13.76 -22.15
CA ASP A 145 -13.37 -14.45 -22.77
C ASP A 145 -13.40 -15.97 -22.49
N GLY A 146 -12.43 -16.45 -21.69
CA GLY A 146 -12.66 -17.51 -20.72
C GLY A 146 -12.42 -18.95 -21.16
N GLU A 147 -11.48 -19.16 -22.08
CA GLU A 147 -10.86 -20.47 -22.22
C GLU A 147 -9.34 -20.34 -22.42
N SER A 148 -8.60 -20.30 -21.31
CA SER A 148 -7.16 -20.52 -21.40
C SER A 148 -6.90 -21.90 -21.97
N GLN A 149 -6.00 -22.01 -22.94
CA GLN A 149 -5.55 -23.33 -23.40
C GLN A 149 -4.55 -23.96 -22.42
N GLU A 150 -4.19 -23.26 -21.34
CA GLU A 150 -3.30 -23.70 -20.26
C GLU A 150 -3.97 -23.50 -18.87
N PRO A 151 -5.10 -24.17 -18.59
CA PRO A 151 -5.89 -23.94 -17.38
C PRO A 151 -5.14 -24.33 -16.09
N GLU A 152 -4.28 -25.34 -16.14
CA GLU A 152 -3.44 -25.76 -15.00
C GLU A 152 -2.37 -24.72 -14.65
N LYS A 153 -1.75 -24.10 -15.67
CA LYS A 153 -0.78 -23.00 -15.47
C LYS A 153 -1.49 -21.76 -14.96
N THR A 154 -2.69 -21.48 -15.49
CA THR A 154 -3.55 -20.38 -15.03
C THR A 154 -3.89 -20.54 -13.55
N ARG A 155 -4.31 -21.75 -13.12
CA ARG A 155 -4.56 -22.04 -11.70
C ARG A 155 -3.32 -21.87 -10.84
N SER A 156 -2.18 -22.42 -11.27
CA SER A 156 -0.92 -22.33 -10.53
C SER A 156 -0.46 -20.87 -10.36
N ALA A 157 -0.49 -20.08 -11.43
CA ALA A 157 -0.13 -18.67 -11.39
C ALA A 157 -1.07 -17.85 -10.49
N ALA A 158 -2.38 -18.10 -10.56
CA ALA A 158 -3.34 -17.42 -9.71
C ALA A 158 -3.23 -17.82 -8.23
N GLN A 159 -2.88 -19.07 -7.95
CA GLN A 159 -2.59 -19.53 -6.58
C GLN A 159 -1.33 -18.84 -6.03
N ALA A 160 -0.27 -18.70 -6.82
CA ALA A 160 0.94 -17.98 -6.43
C ALA A 160 0.62 -16.51 -6.13
N ALA A 161 -0.04 -15.80 -7.05
CA ALA A 161 -0.44 -14.40 -6.84
C ALA A 161 -1.25 -14.18 -5.56
N ARG A 162 -2.20 -15.08 -5.25
CA ARG A 162 -2.95 -15.02 -4.00
C ARG A 162 -2.12 -15.36 -2.76
N ALA A 163 -1.18 -16.29 -2.87
CA ALA A 163 -0.25 -16.61 -1.79
C ALA A 163 0.67 -15.41 -1.48
N ASP A 164 0.99 -14.61 -2.49
CA ASP A 164 1.74 -13.36 -2.38
C ASP A 164 0.85 -12.18 -1.93
N GLY A 165 -0.39 -12.43 -1.51
CA GLY A 165 -1.28 -11.44 -0.91
C GLY A 165 -2.05 -10.58 -1.90
N ILE A 166 -2.11 -10.96 -3.18
CA ILE A 166 -2.91 -10.26 -4.19
C ILE A 166 -4.36 -10.74 -4.12
N VAL A 167 -5.29 -9.80 -3.92
CA VAL A 167 -6.74 -10.06 -4.02
C VAL A 167 -7.13 -10.06 -5.49
N THR A 168 -7.33 -11.25 -6.05
CA THR A 168 -7.64 -11.41 -7.47
C THR A 168 -9.15 -11.37 -7.75
N PHE A 169 -9.52 -10.66 -8.81
CA PHE A 169 -10.87 -10.59 -9.41
C PHE A 169 -10.81 -11.13 -10.83
N ALA A 170 -11.84 -11.85 -11.23
CA ALA A 170 -11.95 -12.42 -12.57
C ALA A 170 -13.24 -11.95 -13.24
N VAL A 171 -13.10 -11.26 -14.37
CA VAL A 171 -14.19 -10.82 -15.23
C VAL A 171 -14.21 -11.70 -16.48
N GLY A 172 -15.24 -12.53 -16.58
CA GLY A 172 -15.50 -13.37 -17.74
C GLY A 172 -16.47 -12.70 -18.71
N VAL A 173 -16.11 -12.61 -19.97
CA VAL A 173 -16.97 -12.05 -21.01
C VAL A 173 -17.41 -13.13 -22.01
N GLY A 174 -18.71 -13.27 -22.21
CA GLY A 174 -19.25 -14.20 -23.19
C GLY A 174 -19.58 -15.58 -22.64
N LYS A 175 -20.07 -16.44 -23.53
CA LYS A 175 -20.64 -17.76 -23.18
C LYS A 175 -19.61 -18.88 -23.10
N SER A 176 -18.42 -18.67 -23.67
CA SER A 176 -17.34 -19.67 -23.68
C SER A 176 -16.61 -19.76 -22.35
N VAL A 177 -16.87 -18.81 -21.43
CA VAL A 177 -16.16 -18.71 -20.17
C VAL A 177 -16.51 -19.85 -19.21
N LYS A 178 -15.48 -20.60 -18.78
CA LYS A 178 -15.60 -21.65 -17.78
C LYS A 178 -15.55 -21.08 -16.35
N ASP A 179 -16.62 -21.31 -15.59
CA ASP A 179 -16.71 -20.88 -14.19
C ASP A 179 -15.58 -21.43 -13.33
N THR A 180 -15.15 -22.66 -13.60
CA THR A 180 -14.04 -23.31 -12.89
C THR A 180 -12.71 -22.59 -13.12
N GLU A 181 -12.51 -21.98 -14.29
CA GLU A 181 -11.31 -21.22 -14.60
C GLU A 181 -11.34 -19.86 -13.92
N LEU A 182 -12.45 -19.12 -14.03
CA LEU A 182 -12.60 -17.83 -13.33
C LEU A 182 -12.48 -18.00 -11.82
N GLN A 183 -13.07 -19.06 -11.25
CA GLN A 183 -12.94 -19.36 -9.83
C GLN A 183 -11.51 -19.77 -9.46
N ALA A 184 -10.76 -20.43 -10.35
CA ALA A 184 -9.34 -20.71 -10.14
C ALA A 184 -8.50 -19.42 -10.14
N ILE A 185 -8.88 -18.43 -10.95
CA ILE A 185 -8.25 -17.10 -11.02
C ILE A 185 -8.58 -16.27 -9.77
N ALA A 186 -9.86 -16.18 -9.39
CA ALA A 186 -10.30 -15.37 -8.26
C ALA A 186 -10.01 -16.02 -6.89
N GLY A 187 -10.10 -17.35 -6.79
CA GLY A 187 -9.98 -18.09 -5.52
C GLY A 187 -11.22 -18.00 -4.61
N ASP A 188 -12.16 -17.10 -4.89
CA ASP A 188 -13.47 -16.99 -4.25
C ASP A 188 -14.52 -16.66 -5.32
N SER A 189 -15.65 -17.36 -5.32
CA SER A 189 -16.73 -17.12 -6.27
C SER A 189 -17.35 -15.73 -6.14
N LYS A 190 -17.25 -15.08 -4.98
CA LYS A 190 -17.71 -13.69 -4.77
C LYS A 190 -16.90 -12.67 -5.56
N ARG A 191 -15.69 -13.03 -6.02
CA ARG A 191 -14.79 -12.15 -6.81
C ARG A 191 -14.79 -12.51 -8.29
N VAL A 192 -15.78 -13.30 -8.73
CA VAL A 192 -16.04 -13.64 -10.12
C VAL A 192 -17.21 -12.81 -10.62
N VAL A 193 -17.01 -12.10 -11.73
CA VAL A 193 -18.07 -11.34 -12.42
C VAL A 193 -18.17 -11.86 -13.84
N LYS A 194 -19.39 -12.08 -14.32
CA LYS A 194 -19.65 -12.56 -15.69
C LYS A 194 -20.64 -11.65 -16.38
N VAL A 195 -20.36 -11.38 -17.65
CA VAL A 195 -21.27 -10.65 -18.55
C VAL A 195 -21.49 -11.48 -19.82
N GLY A 196 -22.67 -11.36 -20.42
CA GLY A 196 -23.06 -12.16 -21.58
C GLY A 196 -22.32 -11.77 -22.87
N ASN A 197 -21.83 -10.54 -22.95
CA ASN A 197 -21.09 -9.96 -24.07
C ASN A 197 -20.33 -8.70 -23.62
N TYR A 198 -19.56 -8.11 -24.52
CA TYR A 198 -18.72 -6.93 -24.23
C TYR A 198 -19.52 -5.64 -24.01
N ASP A 199 -20.71 -5.51 -24.61
CA ASP A 199 -21.56 -4.33 -24.42
C ASP A 199 -22.10 -4.24 -22.97
N GLU A 200 -22.28 -5.40 -22.33
CA GLU A 200 -22.72 -5.53 -20.94
C GLU A 200 -21.63 -5.18 -19.92
N LEU A 201 -20.37 -5.03 -20.31
CA LEU A 201 -19.28 -4.67 -19.38
C LEU A 201 -19.55 -3.36 -18.64
N ASN A 202 -20.16 -2.38 -19.31
CA ASN A 202 -20.47 -1.11 -18.68
C ASN A 202 -21.49 -1.25 -17.53
N THR A 203 -22.33 -2.29 -17.54
CA THR A 203 -23.33 -2.54 -16.48
C THR A 203 -22.72 -2.97 -15.15
N ILE A 204 -21.51 -3.52 -15.17
CA ILE A 204 -20.81 -4.01 -13.97
C ILE A 204 -19.81 -3.00 -13.41
N THR A 205 -19.64 -1.84 -14.05
CA THR A 205 -18.62 -0.83 -13.72
C THR A 205 -18.64 -0.44 -12.25
N GLU A 206 -19.80 0.00 -11.76
CA GLU A 206 -19.96 0.47 -10.38
C GLU A 206 -19.83 -0.68 -9.39
N SER A 207 -20.48 -1.82 -9.65
CA SER A 207 -20.40 -2.99 -8.77
C SER A 207 -18.98 -3.53 -8.66
N LEU A 208 -18.24 -3.60 -9.77
CA LEU A 208 -16.86 -4.06 -9.77
C LEU A 208 -15.97 -3.06 -9.05
N ALA A 209 -16.14 -1.76 -9.29
CA ALA A 209 -15.45 -0.72 -8.53
C ALA A 209 -15.70 -0.90 -7.03
N GLN A 210 -16.94 -1.11 -6.60
CA GLN A 210 -17.30 -1.38 -5.20
C GLN A 210 -16.62 -2.61 -4.61
N MET A 211 -16.52 -3.69 -5.38
CA MET A 211 -15.92 -4.93 -4.93
C MET A 211 -14.40 -4.83 -4.81
N THR A 212 -13.76 -4.16 -5.76
CA THR A 212 -12.31 -3.94 -5.82
C THR A 212 -11.82 -2.85 -4.86
N CYS A 213 -12.72 -1.91 -4.52
CA CYS A 213 -12.56 -0.99 -3.41
C CYS A 213 -12.58 -1.79 -2.12
N ILE A 214 -11.44 -1.97 -1.47
CA ILE A 214 -11.46 -2.60 -0.15
C ILE A 214 -12.11 -1.61 0.82
N LYS A 215 -13.38 -1.87 1.14
CA LYS A 215 -13.93 -1.44 2.42
C LYS A 215 -13.22 -2.25 3.48
N GLN A 216 -12.26 -1.65 4.19
CA GLN A 216 -12.02 -2.12 5.54
C GLN A 216 -13.34 -1.94 6.29
N GLU A 217 -13.82 -2.99 6.95
CA GLU A 217 -14.88 -2.80 7.93
C GLU A 217 -14.34 -1.79 8.95
N GLU A 218 -14.89 -0.57 8.94
CA GLU A 218 -14.69 0.32 10.07
C GLU A 218 -15.10 -0.46 11.32
N PRO A 219 -14.30 -0.44 12.41
CA PRO A 219 -14.76 -0.92 13.69
C PRO A 219 -16.15 -0.33 13.92
N THR A 220 -17.16 -1.17 14.16
CA THR A 220 -18.57 -0.77 14.37
C THR A 220 -18.78 0.19 15.55
N THR A 221 -17.71 0.58 16.22
CA THR A 221 -17.66 1.67 17.17
C THR A 221 -17.14 2.90 16.46
N GLN A 222 -18.04 3.76 15.96
CA GLN A 222 -17.68 5.11 15.53
C GLN A 222 -16.91 5.77 16.69
N LEU A 223 -15.64 6.12 16.47
CA LEU A 223 -14.91 6.97 17.41
C LEU A 223 -15.69 8.30 17.49
N PRO A 224 -16.00 8.81 18.69
CA PRO A 224 -16.63 10.12 18.81
C PRO A 224 -15.83 11.14 18.01
N ALA A 225 -16.50 11.90 17.13
CA ALA A 225 -15.90 12.84 16.18
C ALA A 225 -15.03 13.94 16.83
N ASP A 226 -15.00 14.00 18.16
CA ASP A 226 -14.26 14.97 18.96
C ASP A 226 -13.02 14.39 19.66
N GLN A 227 -12.68 13.09 19.46
CA GLN A 227 -11.51 12.49 20.09
C GLN A 227 -10.39 12.22 19.08
N PRO A 228 -9.21 12.85 19.24
CA PRO A 228 -8.03 12.53 18.43
C PRO A 228 -7.62 11.07 18.65
N CYS A 229 -7.06 10.42 17.64
CA CYS A 229 -6.84 8.97 17.64
C CYS A 229 -6.04 8.45 18.84
N GLY A 230 -5.08 9.23 19.34
CA GLY A 230 -4.31 8.87 20.54
C GLY A 230 -5.08 9.02 21.86
N ALA A 231 -6.21 9.73 21.90
CA ALA A 231 -7.05 9.80 23.10
C ALA A 231 -7.76 8.47 23.40
N LEU A 232 -8.14 7.74 22.34
CA LEU A 232 -8.81 6.44 22.42
C LEU A 232 -7.82 5.28 22.44
N HIS A 233 -6.70 5.44 21.73
CA HIS A 233 -5.63 4.45 21.67
C HIS A 233 -4.27 5.09 21.98
N PRO A 234 -4.01 5.43 23.25
CA PRO A 234 -2.74 6.03 23.62
C PRO A 234 -1.59 5.11 23.21
N SER A 235 -0.54 5.68 22.63
CA SER A 235 0.61 4.90 22.17
C SER A 235 1.92 5.53 22.62
N ASP A 236 2.84 4.68 23.04
CA ASP A 236 4.18 5.04 23.46
C ASP A 236 5.14 4.52 22.37
N ILE A 237 5.75 5.46 21.65
CA ILE A 237 6.49 5.21 20.41
C ILE A 237 7.97 5.50 20.65
N TYR A 238 8.85 4.52 20.46
CA TYR A 238 10.28 4.73 20.45
C TYR A 238 10.83 4.71 19.01
N PHE A 239 11.47 5.78 18.60
CA PHE A 239 12.29 5.80 17.39
C PHE A 239 13.71 5.36 17.75
N VAL A 240 14.21 4.33 17.07
CA VAL A 240 15.51 3.74 17.35
C VAL A 240 16.39 3.82 16.12
N PHE A 241 17.48 4.57 16.23
CA PHE A 241 18.45 4.67 15.14
C PHE A 241 19.86 4.90 15.67
N SER A 242 20.85 4.58 14.84
CA SER A 242 22.26 4.83 15.16
C SER A 242 22.84 5.63 14.00
N PRO A 243 23.12 6.93 14.18
CA PRO A 243 23.64 7.78 13.13
C PRO A 243 24.85 7.18 12.39
N ALA A 244 25.80 6.60 13.13
CA ALA A 244 26.98 5.99 12.51
C ALA A 244 26.75 4.63 11.87
N SER A 245 25.62 3.96 12.14
CA SER A 245 25.24 2.75 11.39
C SER A 245 24.49 3.12 10.11
N LEU A 246 23.71 4.20 10.14
CA LEU A 246 22.96 4.71 8.99
C LEU A 246 23.85 5.47 7.99
N GLY A 247 24.87 6.17 8.48
CA GLY A 247 25.60 7.16 7.68
C GLY A 247 24.81 8.48 7.58
N THR A 248 25.47 9.55 7.14
CA THR A 248 24.94 10.92 7.21
C THR A 248 23.60 11.10 6.50
N GLU A 249 23.46 10.56 5.29
CA GLU A 249 22.26 10.73 4.47
C GLU A 249 21.03 10.04 5.06
N ALA A 250 21.16 8.76 5.43
CA ALA A 250 20.08 8.01 6.06
C ALA A 250 19.75 8.53 7.47
N THR A 251 20.74 9.09 8.19
CA THR A 251 20.50 9.79 9.46
C THR A 251 19.68 11.04 9.25
N SER A 252 20.02 11.87 8.25
CA SER A 252 19.27 13.08 7.91
C SER A 252 17.83 12.75 7.51
N TRP A 253 17.63 11.63 6.81
CA TRP A 253 16.30 11.16 6.47
C TRP A 253 15.54 10.69 7.72
N ALA A 254 16.18 9.90 8.58
CA ALA A 254 15.57 9.42 9.83
C ALA A 254 15.14 10.56 10.75
N THR A 255 15.99 11.58 10.95
CA THR A 255 15.64 12.75 11.77
C THR A 255 14.53 13.59 11.13
N SER A 256 14.51 13.72 9.80
CA SER A 256 13.43 14.40 9.08
C SER A 256 12.11 13.65 9.21
N PHE A 257 12.11 12.34 8.97
CA PHE A 257 10.94 11.47 9.15
C PHE A 257 10.36 11.60 10.56
N ILE A 258 11.21 11.53 11.59
CA ILE A 258 10.79 11.70 12.98
C ILE A 258 10.15 13.08 13.17
N SER A 259 10.82 14.15 12.71
CA SER A 259 10.37 15.55 12.87
C SER A 259 9.00 15.84 12.23
N VAL A 260 8.72 15.22 11.08
CA VAL A 260 7.43 15.35 10.39
C VAL A 260 6.38 14.51 11.12
N THR A 261 6.71 13.26 11.49
CA THR A 261 5.80 12.34 12.20
C THR A 261 5.30 12.96 13.51
N ILE A 262 6.21 13.44 14.36
CA ILE A 262 5.86 14.07 15.65
C ILE A 262 5.21 15.44 15.47
N GLY A 263 5.32 16.04 14.29
CA GLY A 263 4.78 17.35 13.96
C GLY A 263 3.36 17.32 13.41
N SER A 264 2.79 16.12 13.16
CA SER A 264 1.42 15.97 12.69
C SER A 264 0.43 16.31 13.80
N SER A 265 -0.60 17.10 13.49
CA SER A 265 -1.68 17.43 14.44
C SER A 265 -2.44 16.21 14.95
N GLU A 266 -2.45 15.12 14.18
CA GLU A 266 -3.08 13.84 14.55
C GLU A 266 -2.32 13.13 15.69
N MET A 267 -1.04 13.47 15.82
CA MET A 267 -0.06 12.87 16.72
C MET A 267 0.13 13.67 18.02
N GLU A 268 -0.46 14.87 18.13
CA GLU A 268 -0.28 15.76 19.28
C GLU A 268 -0.94 15.24 20.57
N VAL A 269 -2.05 14.50 20.45
CA VAL A 269 -2.87 14.10 21.60
C VAL A 269 -2.84 12.60 21.80
N GLY A 270 -2.31 12.18 22.95
CA GLY A 270 -2.35 10.79 23.41
C GLY A 270 -1.20 9.93 22.92
N PHE A 271 -0.28 10.46 22.13
CA PHE A 271 0.99 9.82 21.79
C PHE A 271 2.15 10.35 22.65
N ARG A 272 3.09 9.48 22.98
CA ARG A 272 4.38 9.84 23.60
C ARG A 272 5.52 9.28 22.78
N TYR A 273 6.62 10.01 22.72
CA TYR A 273 7.73 9.71 21.85
C TYR A 273 9.01 9.61 22.65
N GLY A 274 9.74 8.51 22.50
CA GLY A 274 11.12 8.41 22.93
C GLY A 274 12.00 8.29 21.70
N VAL A 275 13.24 8.74 21.81
CA VAL A 275 14.28 8.42 20.84
C VAL A 275 15.35 7.65 21.57
N VAL A 276 15.72 6.49 21.05
CA VAL A 276 16.90 5.77 21.51
C VAL A 276 17.93 5.84 20.40
N SER A 277 18.86 6.76 20.56
CA SER A 277 20.03 6.95 19.71
C SER A 277 21.28 6.74 20.55
N GLY A 278 22.19 5.89 20.09
CA GLY A 278 23.28 5.39 20.93
C GLY A 278 24.59 6.03 20.60
N SER A 279 25.10 6.91 21.47
CA SER A 279 26.41 7.53 21.23
C SER A 279 27.33 7.59 22.47
N CYS A 280 26.84 7.71 23.71
CA CYS A 280 27.65 7.74 24.95
C CYS A 280 26.84 7.30 26.18
N PRO A 281 27.46 7.05 27.37
CA PRO A 281 26.72 6.81 28.63
C PRO A 281 25.72 7.92 28.96
N ASP A 282 25.98 9.13 28.48
CA ASP A 282 25.20 10.35 28.75
C ASP A 282 24.30 10.78 27.57
N ASP A 283 24.39 10.13 26.41
CA ASP A 283 23.48 10.38 25.27
C ASP A 283 22.83 9.08 24.83
N ALA A 284 21.81 8.73 25.61
CA ALA A 284 20.97 7.56 25.42
C ALA A 284 19.79 7.88 24.48
N GLY A 285 19.74 9.06 23.88
CA GLY A 285 18.51 9.66 23.39
C GLY A 285 17.66 10.18 24.56
N PHE A 286 16.34 10.25 24.39
CA PHE A 286 15.41 10.76 25.41
C PHE A 286 14.22 9.83 25.59
N ASP A 287 13.73 9.72 26.82
CA ASP A 287 12.63 8.87 27.22
C ASP A 287 11.26 9.55 26.96
N LEU A 288 10.16 8.81 27.18
CA LEU A 288 8.81 9.20 26.76
C LEU A 288 8.29 10.49 27.43
N ASP A 289 8.96 10.96 28.48
CA ASP A 289 8.61 12.11 29.32
C ASP A 289 9.76 13.12 29.51
N ASP A 290 10.84 13.01 28.73
CA ASP A 290 12.05 13.85 28.85
C ASP A 290 11.93 15.23 28.15
N TYR A 291 10.74 15.61 27.66
CA TYR A 291 10.50 16.80 26.85
C TYR A 291 9.16 17.47 27.18
N ASP A 292 9.11 18.80 27.09
CA ASP A 292 7.90 19.57 27.39
C ASP A 292 6.97 19.75 26.17
N ASN A 293 7.55 19.74 24.96
CA ASN A 293 6.82 19.96 23.71
C ASN A 293 7.61 19.44 22.49
N VAL A 294 6.93 19.32 21.35
CA VAL A 294 7.49 18.82 20.07
C VAL A 294 8.71 19.63 19.60
N ASN A 295 8.79 20.94 19.89
CA ASN A 295 9.94 21.75 19.48
C ASN A 295 11.21 21.44 20.29
N ASP A 296 11.09 20.93 21.51
CA ASP A 296 12.25 20.43 22.28
C ASP A 296 12.82 19.16 21.63
N ILE A 297 11.94 18.23 21.23
CA ILE A 297 12.33 17.03 20.49
C ILE A 297 13.10 17.39 19.21
N ARG A 298 12.55 18.30 18.38
CA ARG A 298 13.18 18.73 17.12
C ARG A 298 14.59 19.29 17.31
N ARG A 299 14.79 20.06 18.38
CA ARG A 299 16.10 20.64 18.70
C ARG A 299 17.11 19.55 19.06
N ARG A 300 16.71 18.56 19.86
CA ARG A 300 17.58 17.44 20.27
C ARG A 300 17.91 16.50 19.11
N LEU A 301 17.00 16.31 18.16
CA LEU A 301 17.25 15.52 16.94
C LEU A 301 18.40 16.07 16.07
N SER A 302 18.74 17.35 16.19
CA SER A 302 19.78 18.01 15.38
C SER A 302 21.23 17.68 15.78
N SER A 303 21.46 17.06 16.95
CA SER A 303 22.79 16.91 17.55
C SER A 303 23.39 15.49 17.52
N TYR A 304 22.73 14.50 16.90
CA TYR A 304 23.14 13.09 17.02
C TYR A 304 24.32 12.68 16.12
N THR A 305 25.43 12.22 16.72
CA THR A 305 26.60 11.64 16.03
C THR A 305 27.16 10.41 16.76
N GLU A 306 27.14 9.25 16.08
CA GLU A 306 27.86 8.00 16.37
C GLU A 306 27.16 6.82 17.11
N ARG A 307 27.88 5.67 17.28
CA ARG A 307 27.46 4.25 17.11
C ARG A 307 26.82 3.53 18.31
N LYS A 308 25.75 2.72 18.07
CA LYS A 308 25.58 1.25 18.40
C LYS A 308 24.09 0.81 18.44
N VAL A 309 23.49 0.31 17.34
CA VAL A 309 22.08 -0.18 17.30
C VAL A 309 21.76 -1.37 18.25
N PRO A 310 22.57 -2.43 18.37
CA PRO A 310 22.17 -3.61 19.15
C PRO A 310 22.02 -3.34 20.66
N SER A 311 22.87 -2.50 21.24
CA SER A 311 22.76 -2.10 22.64
C SER A 311 21.53 -1.23 22.92
N LEU A 312 21.08 -0.47 21.93
CA LEU A 312 19.87 0.36 22.02
C LEU A 312 18.62 -0.49 22.04
N LEU A 313 18.56 -1.51 21.19
CA LEU A 313 17.47 -2.48 21.18
C LEU A 313 17.42 -3.28 22.48
N LYS A 314 18.58 -3.65 23.04
CA LYS A 314 18.66 -4.30 24.34
C LYS A 314 18.16 -3.40 25.49
N ARG A 315 18.52 -2.12 25.50
CA ARG A 315 17.98 -1.17 26.50
C ARG A 315 16.46 -1.04 26.34
N LEU A 316 16.00 -0.78 25.13
CA LEU A 316 14.57 -0.65 24.84
C LEU A 316 13.77 -1.87 25.31
N SER A 317 14.31 -3.08 25.10
CA SER A 317 13.67 -4.32 25.53
C SER A 317 13.79 -4.63 27.03
N GLN A 318 14.67 -3.95 27.77
CA GLN A 318 14.86 -4.17 29.21
C GLN A 318 14.07 -3.18 30.07
N ASP A 319 14.13 -1.88 29.75
CA ASP A 319 13.54 -0.84 30.59
C ASP A 319 12.78 0.27 29.85
N GLY A 320 12.86 0.36 28.52
CA GLY A 320 12.30 1.49 27.76
C GLY A 320 10.78 1.70 27.93
N TYR A 321 9.99 0.63 28.09
CA TYR A 321 8.54 0.73 28.31
C TYR A 321 8.12 0.61 29.77
N THR A 322 9.00 0.96 30.71
CA THR A 322 8.68 1.00 32.13
C THR A 322 8.09 2.36 32.52
N ARG A 323 7.30 2.40 33.61
CA ARG A 323 6.77 3.67 34.15
C ARG A 323 7.88 4.66 34.53
N ALA A 324 9.07 4.16 34.87
CA ALA A 324 10.24 4.98 35.20
C ALA A 324 10.82 5.73 33.98
N ARG A 325 10.40 5.37 32.76
CA ARG A 325 10.80 5.96 31.47
C ARG A 325 9.62 6.64 30.76
N GLY A 326 8.57 6.98 31.51
CA GLY A 326 7.39 7.68 31.01
C GLY A 326 6.32 6.81 30.34
N ALA A 327 6.45 5.47 30.35
CA ALA A 327 5.47 4.59 29.74
C ALA A 327 4.13 4.55 30.51
N ARG A 328 3.02 4.51 29.76
CA ARG A 328 1.66 4.54 30.29
C ARG A 328 1.05 3.14 30.29
N ASP A 329 0.35 2.82 31.37
CA ASP A 329 -0.45 1.61 31.46
C ASP A 329 -1.58 1.64 30.41
N GLY A 330 -1.74 0.54 29.67
CA GLY A 330 -2.76 0.42 28.62
C GLY A 330 -2.41 1.09 27.29
N ALA A 331 -1.30 1.83 27.21
CA ALA A 331 -0.83 2.39 25.94
C ALA A 331 -0.20 1.31 25.05
N LYS A 332 -0.44 1.40 23.74
CA LYS A 332 0.20 0.53 22.75
C LYS A 332 1.69 0.85 22.69
N ARG A 333 2.53 -0.18 22.73
CA ARG A 333 4.00 -0.05 22.67
C ARG A 333 4.47 -0.21 21.23
N VAL A 334 5.19 0.76 20.71
CA VAL A 334 5.60 0.78 19.31
C VAL A 334 7.08 1.13 19.20
N ALA A 335 7.86 0.32 18.49
CA ALA A 335 9.25 0.60 18.16
C ALA A 335 9.39 0.84 16.65
N VAL A 336 9.95 1.98 16.25
CA VAL A 336 10.29 2.30 14.85
C VAL A 336 11.81 2.24 14.71
N LEU A 337 12.30 1.21 14.03
CA LEU A 337 13.72 0.90 13.90
C LEU A 337 14.25 1.39 12.56
N PHE A 338 15.21 2.32 12.54
CA PHE A 338 15.87 2.73 11.30
C PHE A 338 17.12 1.90 11.08
N ALA A 339 17.17 1.17 9.96
CA ALA A 339 18.30 0.33 9.61
C ALA A 339 18.46 0.21 8.08
N THR A 340 19.71 0.14 7.61
CA THR A 340 20.03 0.08 6.17
C THR A 340 20.66 -1.24 5.76
N ASN A 341 21.18 -2.05 6.69
CA ASN A 341 21.74 -3.39 6.46
C ASN A 341 21.88 -4.17 7.80
N GLY A 342 22.22 -5.48 7.74
CA GLY A 342 22.57 -6.28 8.93
C GLY A 342 21.45 -7.17 9.53
N LYS A 343 20.63 -7.79 8.67
CA LYS A 343 19.48 -8.66 9.00
C LYS A 343 19.69 -9.60 10.20
N GLU A 344 20.78 -10.38 10.20
CA GLU A 344 21.04 -11.42 11.22
C GLU A 344 21.17 -10.88 12.65
N ARG A 345 21.51 -9.59 12.82
CA ARG A 345 21.66 -8.96 14.15
C ARG A 345 20.38 -8.33 14.67
N LEU A 346 19.37 -8.14 13.80
CA LEU A 346 18.08 -7.54 14.17
C LEU A 346 17.05 -8.60 14.54
N ASP A 347 17.07 -9.77 13.91
CA ASP A 347 16.04 -10.82 14.10
C ASP A 347 15.86 -11.23 15.57
N GLU A 348 16.94 -11.40 16.33
CA GLU A 348 16.87 -11.77 17.76
C GLU A 348 16.25 -10.66 18.61
N HIS A 349 16.63 -9.41 18.33
CA HIS A 349 16.15 -8.24 19.08
C HIS A 349 14.70 -7.91 18.76
N VAL A 350 14.29 -8.01 17.48
CA VAL A 350 12.88 -7.84 17.07
C VAL A 350 12.02 -8.94 17.69
N ARG A 351 12.47 -10.20 17.66
CA ARG A 351 11.77 -11.30 18.35
C ARG A 351 11.57 -11.02 19.84
N SER A 352 12.58 -10.47 20.52
CA SER A 352 12.48 -10.09 21.94
C SER A 352 11.44 -8.99 22.19
N LEU A 353 11.39 -7.96 21.33
CA LEU A 353 10.40 -6.88 21.42
C LEU A 353 8.97 -7.38 21.15
N VAL A 354 8.79 -8.20 20.11
CA VAL A 354 7.49 -8.80 19.77
C VAL A 354 6.98 -9.70 20.89
N ALA A 355 7.87 -10.49 21.53
CA ALA A 355 7.51 -11.31 22.69
C ALA A 355 7.02 -10.49 23.90
N GLN A 356 7.36 -9.20 23.96
CA GLN A 356 6.90 -8.25 24.98
C GLN A 356 5.67 -7.43 24.53
N ASN A 357 4.99 -7.88 23.46
CA ASN A 357 3.83 -7.23 22.86
C ASN A 357 4.13 -5.81 22.34
N VAL A 358 5.37 -5.56 21.89
CA VAL A 358 5.77 -4.33 21.20
C VAL A 358 5.53 -4.50 19.71
N THR A 359 4.78 -3.58 19.09
CA THR A 359 4.63 -3.52 17.62
C THR A 359 5.91 -2.93 17.03
N VAL A 360 6.55 -3.61 16.08
CA VAL A 360 7.82 -3.17 15.51
C VAL A 360 7.63 -2.75 14.05
N TYR A 361 8.00 -1.52 13.73
CA TYR A 361 8.13 -1.01 12.38
C TYR A 361 9.61 -0.88 12.03
N LEU A 362 9.98 -1.25 10.80
CA LEU A 362 11.34 -1.11 10.31
C LEU A 362 11.37 -0.05 9.20
N ALA A 363 11.94 1.10 9.48
CA ALA A 363 12.19 2.12 8.48
C ALA A 363 13.53 1.83 7.80
N ASP A 364 13.55 1.70 6.47
CA ASP A 364 14.77 1.40 5.69
C ASP A 364 15.17 2.61 4.86
N PRO A 365 15.92 3.60 5.39
CA PRO A 365 16.10 4.90 4.73
C PRO A 365 16.75 4.84 3.34
N LEU A 366 17.45 3.74 3.01
CA LEU A 366 18.16 3.56 1.74
C LEU A 366 17.44 2.62 0.78
N ASN A 367 16.25 2.12 1.16
CA ASN A 367 15.50 1.14 0.39
C ASN A 367 16.37 -0.07 0.01
N SER A 368 17.15 -0.59 0.97
CA SER A 368 18.05 -1.72 0.77
C SER A 368 17.32 -3.06 0.65
N GLY A 369 15.99 -3.07 0.84
CA GLY A 369 15.16 -4.28 0.80
C GLY A 369 15.19 -5.04 2.12
N LEU A 370 15.39 -4.32 3.24
CA LEU A 370 15.52 -4.94 4.55
C LEU A 370 14.17 -5.50 5.04
N VAL A 371 14.13 -6.82 5.24
CA VAL A 371 12.96 -7.55 5.77
C VAL A 371 13.36 -8.36 6.99
N VAL A 372 12.66 -8.13 8.10
CA VAL A 372 12.87 -8.80 9.40
C VAL A 372 11.55 -9.41 9.87
N ALA A 373 11.54 -10.70 10.17
CA ALA A 373 10.33 -11.40 10.58
C ALA A 373 9.77 -10.83 11.90
N GLY A 374 8.47 -10.55 11.94
CA GLY A 374 7.80 -9.96 13.11
C GLY A 374 7.84 -8.42 13.15
N ALA A 375 8.47 -7.77 12.18
CA ALA A 375 8.37 -6.32 11.97
C ALA A 375 7.64 -5.99 10.65
N SER A 376 6.96 -4.85 10.61
CA SER A 376 6.41 -4.28 9.38
C SER A 376 7.39 -3.28 8.79
N THR A 377 7.93 -3.54 7.60
CA THR A 377 8.85 -2.60 6.94
C THR A 377 8.08 -1.40 6.39
N LEU A 378 8.44 -0.20 6.84
CA LEU A 378 8.06 1.07 6.25
C LEU A 378 9.05 1.34 5.11
N SER A 379 8.55 1.57 3.89
CA SER A 379 9.39 1.70 2.69
C SER A 379 10.46 2.75 2.85
N GLY A 380 11.62 2.46 2.27
CA GLY A 380 12.70 3.41 2.11
C GLY A 380 12.48 4.44 1.03
N ARG A 381 13.32 5.49 1.11
CA ARG A 381 13.46 6.57 0.14
C ARG A 381 13.39 6.06 -1.32
N LEU A 382 12.38 6.49 -2.06
CA LEU A 382 12.43 6.50 -3.53
C LEU A 382 13.45 7.58 -3.95
N PRO A 383 14.36 7.31 -4.91
CA PRO A 383 15.29 8.33 -5.38
C PRO A 383 14.54 9.59 -5.83
N GLY A 384 14.80 10.73 -5.17
CA GLY A 384 14.16 12.02 -5.46
C GLY A 384 13.03 12.45 -4.49
N TYR A 385 12.61 11.60 -3.56
CA TYR A 385 11.56 11.92 -2.57
C TYR A 385 12.15 12.32 -1.21
N GLN A 386 11.55 13.32 -0.57
CA GLN A 386 11.87 13.78 0.79
C GLN A 386 11.09 12.97 1.85
N ALA A 387 11.46 13.10 3.13
CA ALA A 387 10.78 12.40 4.21
C ALA A 387 9.29 12.78 4.32
N ASP A 388 8.94 14.00 3.94
CA ASP A 388 7.58 14.55 3.91
C ASP A 388 6.67 13.81 2.91
N ASP A 389 7.24 13.11 1.92
CA ASP A 389 6.48 12.36 0.92
C ASP A 389 6.02 10.96 1.42
N PHE A 390 6.45 10.55 2.62
CA PHE A 390 6.19 9.23 3.22
C PHE A 390 5.06 9.19 4.25
N ILE A 391 4.62 10.35 4.73
CA ILE A 391 3.56 10.51 5.74
C ILE A 391 2.31 11.01 5.04
#